data_AF-M0M1I9-F1
#
_entry.id   AF-M0M1I9-F1
#
_cell.length_a   1.000
_cell.length_b   1.000
_cell.length_c   1.000
_cell.angle_alpha   90.00
_cell.angle_beta   90.00
_cell.angle_gamma   90.00
#
_symmetry.space_group_name_H-M   'P 1'
#
loop_
_entity.id
_entity.type
_entity.pdbx_description
1 polymer ?
#
loop_
_entity_poly.entity_id
_entity_poly.type
_entity_poly.pdbx_seq_one_letter_code
_entity_poly.pdbx_strand_id
1 'polypeptide(L)'
;MEDEDQDQNEDRYIHFESLPVRMSDSDREDEVRTAVASFLERNFPQIRGHGGDFAITEVDLEDGNGSVSITLSGACSGCGVSSMTTQAIQQRLPSEVEAIDVVSVSTGFDGLAEGTSRDVPPDVPF
;
A
#
# COMPACT_ATOMS: atom_id res chain seq x y z
N MET A 1 9.74 71.10 3.91
CA MET A 1 9.18 70.03 4.75
C MET A 1 7.74 69.82 4.34
N GLU A 2 7.48 69.37 3.11
CA GLU A 2 7.81 68.03 2.55
C GLU A 2 7.06 66.97 3.36
N ASP A 3 6.23 66.05 2.86
CA ASP A 3 5.62 65.66 1.58
C ASP A 3 4.41 64.75 2.01
N GLU A 4 3.26 64.65 1.32
CA GLU A 4 2.93 63.56 0.36
C GLU A 4 3.56 62.21 0.77
N ASP A 5 2.84 61.14 1.15
CA ASP A 5 2.00 60.26 0.33
C ASP A 5 1.27 59.26 1.28
N GLN A 6 -0.03 59.00 1.11
CA GLN A 6 -0.54 57.76 0.49
C GLN A 6 0.25 56.48 0.81
N ASP A 7 -0.26 55.71 1.78
CA ASP A 7 -0.24 54.24 1.70
C ASP A 7 -1.68 53.73 1.82
N GLN A 8 -2.38 53.86 0.70
CA GLN A 8 -3.50 53.00 0.34
C GLN A 8 -2.94 51.70 -0.25
N ASN A 9 -2.45 50.76 0.55
CA ASN A 9 -2.29 49.38 0.07
C ASN A 9 -2.06 48.40 1.21
N GLU A 10 -3.03 47.53 1.49
CA GLU A 10 -2.77 46.13 1.79
C GLU A 10 -4.10 45.38 1.65
N ASP A 11 -4.38 45.06 0.40
CA ASP A 11 -5.16 43.90 -0.06
C ASP A 11 -6.35 43.48 0.80
N ARG A 12 -7.37 44.34 0.68
CA ARG A 12 -8.71 43.91 0.33
C ARG A 12 -8.69 42.62 -0.51
N TYR A 13 -9.47 41.63 -0.09
CA TYR A 13 -9.99 40.52 -0.91
C TYR A 13 -9.18 39.21 -0.90
N ILE A 14 -9.15 38.48 0.24
CA ILE A 14 -9.27 37.02 0.13
C ILE A 14 -10.72 36.68 -0.26
N HIS A 15 -11.04 36.84 -1.55
CA HIS A 15 -12.15 36.12 -2.14
C HIS A 15 -11.78 34.65 -2.02
N PHE A 16 -12.33 33.99 -1.01
CA PHE A 16 -12.41 32.54 -0.99
C PHE A 16 -13.48 32.15 -2.03
N GLU A 17 -13.20 32.41 -3.31
CA GLU A 17 -13.74 31.55 -4.34
C GLU A 17 -13.21 30.17 -3.98
N SER A 18 -14.16 29.32 -3.60
CA SER A 18 -14.01 27.89 -3.40
C SER A 18 -13.42 27.27 -4.67
N LEU A 19 -12.11 27.43 -4.86
CA LEU A 19 -11.36 26.60 -5.78
C LEU A 19 -11.49 25.17 -5.25
N PRO A 20 -11.91 24.20 -6.08
CA PRO A 20 -11.89 22.81 -5.66
C PRO A 20 -10.46 22.51 -5.23
N VAL A 21 -10.27 22.04 -3.99
CA VAL A 21 -9.00 21.49 -3.54
C VAL A 21 -8.66 20.41 -4.55
N ARG A 22 -7.69 20.70 -5.44
CA ARG A 22 -7.14 19.69 -6.32
C ARG A 22 -6.41 18.73 -5.38
N MET A 23 -7.06 17.62 -5.04
CA MET A 23 -6.40 16.53 -4.31
C MET A 23 -5.10 16.23 -5.04
N SER A 24 -3.98 16.31 -4.32
CA SER A 24 -2.68 16.01 -4.88
C SER A 24 -2.55 14.51 -5.07
N ASP A 25 -1.58 14.09 -5.88
CA ASP A 25 -1.32 12.66 -6.09
C ASP A 25 -1.03 11.95 -4.76
N SER A 26 -0.22 12.57 -3.90
CA SER A 26 0.11 12.05 -2.57
C SER A 26 -1.13 11.88 -1.68
N ASP A 27 -2.10 12.80 -1.71
CA ASP A 27 -3.34 12.64 -0.96
C ASP A 27 -4.12 11.40 -1.43
N ARG A 28 -4.16 11.16 -2.75
CA ARG A 28 -4.82 9.99 -3.33
C ARG A 28 -4.09 8.69 -2.99
N GLU A 29 -2.77 8.69 -3.04
CA GLU A 29 -1.97 7.55 -2.61
C GLU A 29 -2.22 7.22 -1.14
N ASP A 30 -2.31 8.21 -0.25
CA ASP A 30 -2.54 8.01 1.18
C ASP A 30 -3.95 7.45 1.47
N GLU A 31 -4.96 7.87 0.71
CA GLU A 31 -6.30 7.26 0.75
C GLU A 31 -6.25 5.79 0.34
N VAL A 32 -5.52 5.47 -0.73
CA VAL A 32 -5.32 4.09 -1.18
C VAL A 32 -4.56 3.27 -0.13
N ARG A 33 -3.48 3.81 0.45
CA ARG A 33 -2.75 3.15 1.55
C ARG A 33 -3.67 2.81 2.71
N THR A 34 -4.52 3.76 3.09
CA THR A 34 -5.50 3.59 4.18
C THR A 34 -6.57 2.54 3.83
N ALA A 35 -7.05 2.54 2.59
CA ALA A 35 -8.02 1.56 2.09
C ALA A 35 -7.43 0.14 2.07
N VAL A 36 -6.22 -0.02 1.55
CA VAL A 36 -5.49 -1.29 1.52
C VAL A 36 -5.23 -1.81 2.93
N ALA A 37 -4.79 -0.94 3.85
CA ALA A 37 -4.61 -1.32 5.25
C ALA A 37 -5.92 -1.81 5.89
N SER A 38 -7.01 -1.06 5.70
CA SER A 38 -8.34 -1.43 6.20
C SER A 38 -8.82 -2.77 5.62
N PHE A 39 -8.57 -3.02 4.33
CA PHE A 39 -8.89 -4.29 3.69
C PHE A 39 -8.13 -5.46 4.34
N LEU A 40 -6.83 -5.32 4.56
CA LEU A 40 -6.00 -6.36 5.17
C LEU A 40 -6.44 -6.65 6.61
N GLU A 41 -6.73 -5.60 7.39
CA GLU A 41 -7.18 -5.76 8.77
C GLU A 41 -8.54 -6.45 8.89
N ARG A 42 -9.47 -6.17 7.96
CA ARG A 42 -10.83 -6.73 7.98
C ARG A 42 -10.90 -8.14 7.40
N ASN A 43 -10.20 -8.40 6.31
CA ASN A 43 -10.29 -9.65 5.56
C ASN A 43 -9.21 -10.67 5.93
N PHE A 44 -8.10 -10.20 6.49
CA PHE A 44 -6.97 -11.03 6.88
C PHE A 44 -6.50 -10.77 8.33
N PRO A 45 -7.41 -10.72 9.32
CA PRO A 45 -7.02 -10.48 10.72
C PRO A 45 -6.01 -11.51 11.25
N GLN A 46 -5.98 -12.72 10.65
CA GLN A 46 -5.03 -13.77 10.98
C GLN A 46 -3.56 -13.41 10.72
N ILE A 47 -3.25 -12.44 9.83
CA ILE A 47 -1.86 -12.01 9.58
C ILE A 47 -1.23 -11.54 10.89
N ARG A 48 -1.86 -10.57 11.55
CA ARG A 48 -1.42 -10.08 12.87
C ARG A 48 -1.68 -11.10 13.98
N GLY A 49 -2.81 -11.81 13.93
CA GLY A 49 -3.16 -12.82 14.93
C GLY A 49 -2.16 -13.96 15.08
N HIS A 50 -1.40 -14.26 14.01
CA HIS A 50 -0.35 -15.29 14.02
C HIS A 50 1.07 -14.74 14.22
N GLY A 51 1.22 -13.45 14.53
CA GLY A 51 2.52 -12.80 14.70
C GLY A 51 3.21 -12.42 13.37
N GLY A 52 2.43 -12.21 12.31
CA GLY A 52 2.86 -11.55 11.08
C GLY A 52 2.51 -10.06 11.08
N ASP A 53 3.10 -9.31 10.15
CA ASP A 53 2.75 -7.91 9.90
C ASP A 53 2.82 -7.61 8.40
N PHE A 54 2.27 -6.47 7.99
CA PHE A 54 2.29 -6.01 6.60
C PHE A 54 2.80 -4.58 6.49
N ALA A 55 3.49 -4.29 5.40
CA ALA A 55 3.91 -2.95 5.03
C ALA A 55 3.51 -2.67 3.58
N ILE A 56 2.91 -1.51 3.33
CA ILE A 56 2.65 -1.02 1.97
C ILE A 56 3.90 -0.26 1.55
N THR A 57 4.67 -0.80 0.62
CA THR A 57 6.00 -0.28 0.26
C THR A 57 5.94 0.71 -0.89
N GLU A 58 4.96 0.57 -1.77
CA GLU A 58 4.79 1.41 -2.95
C GLU A 58 3.30 1.50 -3.28
N VAL A 59 2.87 2.69 -3.65
CA VAL A 59 1.55 2.95 -4.24
C VAL A 59 1.83 3.88 -5.39
N ASP A 60 1.33 3.50 -6.56
CA ASP A 60 1.47 4.28 -7.78
C ASP A 60 0.10 4.34 -8.47
N LEU A 61 -0.30 5.55 -8.86
CA LEU A 61 -1.60 5.85 -9.43
C LEU A 61 -1.44 6.49 -10.83
N GLU A 62 -0.74 5.81 -11.73
CA GLU A 62 -0.52 6.28 -13.11
C GLU A 62 -1.79 6.28 -13.98
N ASP A 63 -2.14 7.43 -14.57
CA ASP A 63 -3.06 7.60 -15.72
C ASP A 63 -4.36 6.75 -15.71
N GLY A 64 -4.90 6.45 -14.53
CA GLY A 64 -6.15 5.69 -14.36
C GLY A 64 -5.99 4.20 -14.06
N ASN A 65 -4.76 3.72 -13.91
CA ASN A 65 -4.42 2.38 -13.46
C ASN A 65 -3.64 2.47 -12.15
N GLY A 66 -4.05 1.71 -11.13
CA GLY A 66 -3.34 1.73 -9.84
C GLY A 66 -2.51 0.48 -9.60
N SER A 67 -1.33 0.66 -9.03
CA SER A 67 -0.50 -0.44 -8.55
C SER A 67 -0.12 -0.27 -7.08
N VAL A 68 -0.07 -1.40 -6.36
CA VAL A 68 0.35 -1.43 -4.96
C VAL A 68 1.29 -2.59 -4.69
N SER A 69 2.37 -2.30 -3.96
CA SER A 69 3.32 -3.29 -3.48
C SER A 69 3.18 -3.46 -1.97
N ILE A 70 2.97 -4.70 -1.54
CA ILE A 70 2.77 -5.08 -0.14
C ILE A 70 3.84 -6.09 0.25
N THR A 71 4.51 -5.84 1.37
CA THR A 71 5.44 -6.80 1.98
C THR A 71 4.82 -7.40 3.22
N LEU A 72 4.74 -8.73 3.28
CA LEU A 72 4.36 -9.48 4.47
C LEU A 72 5.61 -9.94 5.22
N SER A 73 5.61 -9.75 6.54
CA SER A 73 6.71 -10.08 7.44
C SER A 73 6.26 -10.91 8.66
N GLY A 74 7.21 -11.38 9.47
CA GLY A 74 6.94 -12.15 10.69
C GLY A 74 6.59 -13.62 10.41
N ALA A 75 5.54 -14.16 11.04
CA ALA A 75 5.14 -15.56 10.84
C ALA A 75 4.79 -15.91 9.38
N CYS A 76 4.54 -14.90 8.54
CA CYS A 76 4.36 -15.04 7.10
C CYS A 76 5.68 -15.24 6.32
N SER A 77 6.85 -15.03 6.91
CA SER A 77 8.13 -15.39 6.26
C SER A 77 8.47 -16.85 6.55
N GLY A 78 8.11 -17.76 5.65
CA GLY A 78 8.61 -19.15 5.68
C GLY A 78 7.61 -20.26 6.03
N CYS A 79 6.31 -19.97 6.17
CA CYS A 79 5.27 -20.99 6.27
C CYS A 79 4.50 -21.08 4.94
N GLY A 80 4.21 -22.28 4.42
CA GLY A 80 3.46 -22.46 3.16
C GLY A 80 2.04 -21.86 3.14
N VAL A 81 1.57 -21.35 4.28
CA VAL A 81 0.32 -20.56 4.43
C VAL A 81 0.44 -19.18 3.77
N SER A 82 1.67 -18.68 3.62
CA SER A 82 1.94 -17.38 3.03
C SER A 82 1.59 -17.34 1.55
N SER A 83 1.87 -18.39 0.77
CA SER A 83 1.53 -18.41 -0.66
C SER A 83 0.03 -18.34 -0.90
N MET A 84 -0.79 -18.99 -0.06
CA MET A 84 -2.26 -18.90 -0.15
C MET A 84 -2.77 -17.51 0.22
N THR A 85 -2.17 -16.89 1.24
CA THR A 85 -2.54 -15.54 1.69
C THR A 85 -2.17 -14.49 0.64
N THR A 86 -0.93 -14.53 0.14
CA THR A 86 -0.43 -13.67 -0.94
C THR A 86 -1.30 -13.77 -2.19
N GLN A 87 -1.69 -14.97 -2.61
CA GLN A 87 -2.59 -15.16 -3.75
C GLN A 87 -3.99 -14.59 -3.47
N ALA A 88 -4.55 -14.84 -2.29
CA ALA A 88 -5.88 -14.35 -1.93
C ALA A 88 -5.93 -12.81 -1.88
N ILE A 89 -4.86 -12.15 -1.40
CA ILE A 89 -4.75 -10.70 -1.40
C ILE A 89 -4.71 -10.18 -2.84
N GLN A 90 -3.84 -10.73 -3.69
CA GLN A 90 -3.73 -10.32 -5.10
C GLN A 90 -5.06 -10.43 -5.86
N GLN A 91 -5.84 -11.47 -5.58
CA GLN A 91 -7.13 -11.69 -6.25
C GLN A 91 -8.26 -10.80 -5.73
N ARG A 92 -8.27 -10.51 -4.42
CA ARG A 92 -9.41 -9.84 -3.78
C ARG A 92 -9.24 -8.33 -3.66
N LEU A 93 -8.01 -7.85 -3.53
CA LEU A 93 -7.74 -6.43 -3.32
C LEU A 93 -8.27 -5.54 -4.47
N PRO A 94 -8.11 -5.90 -5.77
CA PRO A 94 -8.66 -5.10 -6.87
C PRO A 94 -10.19 -5.05 -6.90
N SER A 95 -10.86 -6.03 -6.29
CA SER A 95 -12.34 -6.05 -6.20
C SER A 95 -12.87 -5.16 -5.08
N GLU A 96 -12.03 -4.80 -4.09
CA GLU A 96 -12.43 -3.99 -2.94
C GLU A 96 -11.91 -2.56 -3.00
N VAL A 97 -10.77 -2.35 -3.68
CA VAL A 97 -10.18 -1.03 -3.89
C VAL A 97 -10.15 -0.78 -5.40
N GLU A 98 -11.21 -0.17 -5.92
CA GLU A 98 -11.39 0.10 -7.36
C GLU A 98 -10.28 0.96 -7.98
N ALA A 99 -9.52 1.67 -7.14
CA ALA A 99 -8.37 2.46 -7.55
C ALA A 99 -7.10 1.62 -7.83
N ILE A 100 -7.14 0.29 -7.66
CA ILE A 100 -5.99 -0.61 -7.81
C ILE A 100 -6.33 -1.74 -8.78
N ASP A 101 -5.49 -1.91 -9.79
CA ASP A 101 -5.58 -2.99 -10.79
C ASP A 101 -4.48 -4.04 -10.59
N VAL A 102 -3.29 -3.58 -10.22
CA VAL A 102 -2.08 -4.41 -10.10
C VAL A 102 -1.67 -4.51 -8.64
N VAL A 103 -1.52 -5.74 -8.17
CA VAL A 103 -1.15 -6.00 -6.78
C VAL A 103 0.07 -6.90 -6.76
N SER A 104 1.16 -6.40 -6.18
CA SER A 104 2.35 -7.18 -5.91
C SER A 104 2.42 -7.45 -4.42
N VAL A 105 2.46 -8.73 -4.03
CA VAL A 105 2.62 -9.11 -2.63
C VAL A 105 3.87 -9.97 -2.53
N SER A 106 4.81 -9.54 -1.71
CA SER A 106 6.03 -10.27 -1.43
C SER A 106 6.05 -10.74 0.02
N THR A 107 6.55 -11.95 0.23
CA THR A 107 7.01 -12.39 1.54
C THR A 107 8.52 -12.48 1.44
N GLY A 108 9.30 -12.26 2.50
CA GLY A 108 10.78 -12.27 2.46
C GLY A 108 11.46 -13.57 1.94
N PHE A 109 10.68 -14.50 1.39
CA PHE A 109 11.09 -15.76 0.76
C PHE A 109 10.89 -15.80 -0.77
N ASP A 110 10.23 -14.81 -1.40
CA ASP A 110 9.88 -14.82 -2.84
C ASP A 110 11.11 -14.86 -3.79
N GLY A 111 12.32 -14.63 -3.28
CA GLY A 111 13.59 -14.77 -4.03
C GLY A 111 14.23 -16.17 -3.98
N LEU A 112 13.62 -17.18 -3.34
CA LEU A 112 14.25 -18.48 -3.05
C LEU A 112 13.51 -19.70 -3.63
N ALA A 113 12.43 -19.49 -4.40
CA ALA A 113 11.64 -20.58 -4.98
C ALA A 113 12.22 -21.15 -6.29
N GLU A 114 13.38 -20.67 -6.75
CA GLU A 114 14.15 -21.32 -7.83
C GLU A 114 15.28 -22.18 -7.22
N GLY A 115 15.03 -23.49 -7.09
CA GLY A 115 16.10 -24.48 -7.18
C GLY A 115 16.70 -25.08 -5.90
N THR A 116 15.89 -25.49 -4.92
CA THR A 116 16.37 -26.52 -3.96
C THR A 116 15.55 -27.79 -4.09
N SER A 117 16.01 -28.66 -4.99
CA SER A 117 15.85 -30.10 -4.82
C SER A 117 16.24 -30.42 -3.39
N ARG A 118 15.25 -30.70 -2.53
CA ARG A 118 15.51 -31.21 -1.19
C ARG A 118 16.18 -32.56 -1.38
N ASP A 119 17.49 -32.60 -1.20
CA ASP A 119 18.25 -33.80 -0.85
C ASP A 119 17.68 -34.32 0.47
N VAL A 120 16.60 -35.10 0.38
CA VAL A 120 16.08 -35.89 1.49
C VAL A 120 16.94 -37.16 1.51
N PRO A 121 17.82 -37.34 2.53
CA PRO A 121 18.55 -38.58 2.66
C PRO A 121 17.55 -39.74 2.85
N PRO A 122 17.75 -40.91 2.21
CA PRO A 122 16.79 -42.02 2.20
C PRO A 122 16.62 -42.74 3.56
N ASP A 123 17.10 -42.16 4.67
CA ASP A 123 17.30 -42.84 5.96
C ASP A 123 16.48 -42.23 7.12
N VAL A 124 15.25 -41.78 6.84
CA VAL A 124 14.27 -41.44 7.89
C VAL A 124 13.31 -42.61 8.11
N PRO A 125 13.46 -43.38 9.21
CA PRO A 125 12.55 -44.47 9.53
C PRO A 125 11.21 -43.93 10.06
N PHE A 126 10.11 -44.51 9.57
CA PHE A 126 8.73 -44.25 10.00
C PHE A 126 8.42 -44.86 11.38
#